data_AF-A0A7C1ULR3-F1
#
_entry.id   AF-A0A7C1ULR3-F1
#
_cell.length_a   1.000
_cell.length_b   1.000
_cell.length_c   1.000
_cell.angle_alpha   90.00
_cell.angle_beta   90.00
_cell.angle_gamma   90.00
#
_symmetry.space_group_name_H-M   'P 1'
#
loop_
_entity.id
_entity.type
_entity.pdbx_description
1 polymer ?
#
loop_
_entity_poly.entity_id
_entity_poly.type
_entity_poly.pdbx_seq_one_letter_code
_entity_poly.pdbx_strand_id
1 'polypeptide(L)'
;MSEMTPREIVQELDKHIVGQHDAKRAVSIALRNRWRRMNVEESLRAEITPKNILMIGPTGVGKTEIARRLSKLANAPFIKVEATKFTEVGYVGRDVESIIRDLLDTSVKMLRESQMEKVRNRAEDSAEDRILDTLLPMPANTGAGFAEEQGHDSETRQKLRKKLREGDLDDREIEVEVATAQVGVEIMAPPGMEDMTNQLQGMFQNLSSQKSTRRKLKVVDARKLLADEEAAKMVNEDELKINAVENVEQNGIVFLDELDKVARRADTGGGPDVSREGVQRDLLPLVEGCTVSTKYGMVKTDHILFIASGAFHLSKPSDLIPELQGRLPIRVELKALSVEDFICILTEPDASLTEQYTALMETEGVKLEFTKGAIKRIAEIAWHVNENTENIGARRLHTVVERLLETISFEAPDHGGQAIVIDDDYVNDHLSELSQNEDLSRYIL
;
A
#
# COMPACT_ATOMS: atom_id res chain seq x y z
N MET A 1 -12.00 -13.68 8.32
CA MET A 1 -11.31 -14.11 7.08
C MET A 1 -12.32 -14.16 5.95
N SER A 2 -11.96 -13.77 4.73
CA SER A 2 -12.88 -13.80 3.59
C SER A 2 -13.33 -15.23 3.29
N GLU A 3 -14.63 -15.50 3.28
CA GLU A 3 -15.20 -16.81 2.91
C GLU A 3 -15.27 -17.02 1.39
N MET A 4 -14.69 -16.11 0.62
CA MET A 4 -14.71 -16.11 -0.84
C MET A 4 -14.19 -17.42 -1.42
N THR A 5 -14.91 -17.91 -2.41
CA THR A 5 -14.52 -19.04 -3.24
C THR A 5 -13.43 -18.62 -4.23
N PRO A 6 -12.61 -19.55 -4.74
CA PRO A 6 -11.62 -19.24 -5.75
C PRO A 6 -12.19 -18.52 -6.99
N ARG A 7 -13.44 -18.80 -7.37
CA ARG A 7 -14.10 -18.15 -8.51
C ARG A 7 -14.43 -16.69 -8.23
N GLU A 8 -14.97 -16.40 -7.04
CA GLU A 8 -15.25 -15.03 -6.61
C GLU A 8 -13.97 -14.21 -6.48
N ILE A 9 -12.88 -14.81 -5.98
CA ILE A 9 -11.57 -14.15 -5.93
C ILE A 9 -11.09 -13.80 -7.33
N VAL A 10 -11.19 -14.72 -8.30
CA VAL A 10 -10.80 -14.45 -9.69
C VAL A 10 -11.64 -13.32 -10.29
N GLN A 11 -12.96 -13.35 -10.08
CA GLN A 11 -13.87 -12.30 -10.56
C GLN A 11 -13.51 -10.92 -9.98
N GLU A 12 -13.13 -10.86 -8.70
CA GLU A 12 -12.71 -9.59 -8.09
C GLU A 12 -11.35 -9.13 -8.64
N LEU A 13 -10.43 -10.06 -8.92
CA LEU A 13 -9.17 -9.73 -9.57
C LEU A 13 -9.35 -9.30 -11.04
N ASP A 14 -10.39 -9.81 -11.73
CA ASP A 14 -10.70 -9.43 -13.11
C ASP A 14 -11.11 -7.95 -13.24
N LYS A 15 -11.64 -7.32 -12.17
CA LYS A 15 -11.94 -5.88 -12.15
C LYS A 15 -10.72 -4.97 -12.17
N HIS A 16 -9.53 -5.51 -11.89
CA HIS A 16 -8.31 -4.69 -11.74
C HIS A 16 -7.16 -5.15 -12.63
N ILE A 17 -7.13 -6.42 -13.01
CA ILE A 17 -6.05 -7.02 -13.79
C ILE A 17 -6.67 -7.59 -15.06
N VAL A 18 -6.12 -7.24 -16.22
CA VAL A 18 -6.53 -7.83 -17.50
C VAL A 18 -5.79 -9.14 -17.74
N GLY A 19 -6.49 -10.17 -18.24
CA GLY A 19 -5.90 -11.45 -18.60
C GLY A 19 -5.30 -12.23 -17.43
N GLN A 20 -4.14 -12.86 -17.65
CA GLN A 20 -3.34 -13.58 -16.63
C GLN A 20 -4.14 -14.59 -15.77
N HIS A 21 -5.07 -15.33 -16.39
CA HIS A 21 -6.01 -16.21 -15.69
C HIS A 21 -5.34 -17.31 -14.86
N ASP A 22 -4.23 -17.87 -15.35
CA ASP A 22 -3.50 -18.92 -14.62
C ASP A 22 -2.92 -18.38 -13.30
N ALA A 23 -2.36 -17.16 -13.32
CA ALA A 23 -1.84 -16.50 -12.13
C ALA A 23 -2.95 -16.15 -11.14
N LYS A 24 -4.07 -15.60 -11.62
CA LYS A 24 -5.27 -15.34 -10.78
C LYS A 24 -5.79 -16.61 -10.12
N ARG A 25 -5.85 -17.71 -10.89
CA ARG A 25 -6.25 -19.03 -10.37
C ARG A 25 -5.27 -19.52 -9.31
N ALA A 26 -3.97 -19.44 -9.55
CA ALA A 26 -2.94 -19.85 -8.59
C ALA A 26 -3.07 -19.11 -7.24
N VAL A 27 -3.18 -17.78 -7.28
CA VAL A 27 -3.31 -16.98 -6.05
C VAL A 27 -4.65 -17.21 -5.34
N SER A 28 -5.73 -17.43 -6.09
CA SER A 28 -7.05 -17.73 -5.51
C SER A 28 -7.06 -19.06 -4.75
N ILE A 29 -6.34 -20.07 -5.24
CA ILE A 29 -6.18 -21.36 -4.57
C ILE A 29 -5.35 -21.20 -3.30
N ALA A 30 -4.25 -20.45 -3.35
CA ALA A 30 -3.42 -20.19 -2.18
C ALA A 30 -4.19 -19.46 -1.07
N LEU A 31 -4.95 -18.43 -1.43
CA LEU A 31 -5.81 -17.71 -0.48
C LEU A 31 -6.92 -18.62 0.09
N ARG A 32 -7.58 -19.42 -0.76
CA ARG A 32 -8.61 -20.37 -0.29
C ARG A 32 -8.04 -21.44 0.63
N ASN A 33 -6.81 -21.88 0.41
CA ASN A 33 -6.16 -22.86 1.29
C ASN A 33 -5.96 -22.33 2.71
N ARG A 34 -5.82 -21.01 2.91
CA ARG A 34 -5.81 -20.42 4.27
C ARG A 34 -7.14 -20.63 4.97
N TRP A 35 -8.25 -20.32 4.31
CA TRP A 35 -9.58 -20.60 4.87
C TRP A 35 -9.76 -22.10 5.15
N ARG A 36 -9.32 -22.98 4.23
CA ARG A 36 -9.39 -24.44 4.44
C ARG A 36 -8.59 -24.87 5.67
N ARG A 37 -7.37 -24.34 5.86
CA ARG A 37 -6.52 -24.58 7.04
C ARG A 37 -7.23 -24.22 8.35
N MET A 38 -7.97 -23.12 8.39
CA MET A 38 -8.69 -22.71 9.60
C MET A 38 -9.87 -23.63 9.95
N ASN A 39 -10.39 -24.37 8.97
CA ASN A 39 -11.51 -25.28 9.15
C ASN A 39 -11.09 -26.74 9.37
N VAL A 40 -9.79 -27.05 9.38
CA VAL A 40 -9.30 -28.36 9.82
C VAL A 40 -9.11 -28.42 11.34
N GLU A 41 -9.03 -29.64 11.86
CA GLU A 41 -8.70 -29.89 13.26
C GLU A 41 -7.36 -29.26 13.65
N GLU A 42 -7.25 -28.83 14.90
CA GLU A 42 -6.11 -28.06 15.42
C GLU A 42 -4.78 -28.82 15.28
N SER A 43 -4.78 -30.14 15.51
CA SER A 43 -3.61 -31.00 15.34
C SER A 43 -3.07 -31.00 13.91
N LEU A 44 -3.95 -30.95 12.91
CA LEU A 44 -3.58 -30.93 11.50
C LEU A 44 -3.28 -29.51 11.01
N ARG A 45 -3.83 -28.48 11.66
CA ARG A 45 -3.69 -27.08 11.26
C ARG A 45 -2.23 -26.64 11.19
N ALA A 46 -1.43 -27.02 12.19
CA ALA A 46 -0.01 -26.66 12.27
C ALA A 46 0.84 -27.32 11.17
N GLU A 47 0.47 -28.53 10.75
CA GLU A 47 1.18 -29.29 9.70
C GLU A 47 0.89 -28.78 8.28
N ILE A 48 -0.18 -28.02 8.09
CA ILE A 48 -0.56 -27.47 6.78
C ILE A 48 0.19 -26.17 6.52
N THR A 49 1.30 -26.28 5.79
CA THR A 49 2.09 -25.14 5.35
C THR A 49 1.45 -24.38 4.17
N PRO A 50 1.65 -23.05 4.08
CA PRO A 50 1.25 -22.25 2.93
C PRO A 50 1.83 -22.81 1.62
N LYS A 51 1.04 -22.72 0.55
CA LYS A 51 1.51 -23.07 -0.79
C LYS A 51 2.05 -21.82 -1.46
N ASN A 52 3.31 -21.51 -1.18
CA ASN A 52 3.99 -20.36 -1.74
C ASN A 52 4.07 -20.44 -3.27
N ILE A 53 4.16 -19.28 -3.90
CA ILE A 53 3.98 -19.12 -5.35
C ILE A 53 5.25 -18.55 -5.96
N LEU A 54 5.68 -19.08 -7.08
CA LEU A 54 6.68 -18.49 -7.97
C LEU A 54 5.99 -18.05 -9.27
N MET A 55 5.93 -16.73 -9.47
CA MET A 55 5.47 -16.08 -10.68
C MET A 55 6.64 -15.88 -11.65
N ILE A 56 6.50 -16.38 -12.86
CA ILE A 56 7.50 -16.32 -13.92
C ILE A 56 6.90 -15.51 -15.07
N GLY A 57 7.60 -14.51 -15.59
CA GLY A 57 7.15 -13.77 -16.76
C GLY A 57 7.83 -12.42 -16.93
N PRO A 58 7.67 -11.73 -18.06
CA PRO A 58 8.37 -10.48 -18.33
C PRO A 58 7.90 -9.34 -17.42
N THR A 59 8.62 -8.23 -17.41
CA THR A 59 8.25 -7.05 -16.61
C THR A 59 6.94 -6.43 -17.09
N GLY A 60 6.23 -5.74 -16.20
CA GLY A 60 5.02 -4.98 -16.57
C GLY A 60 3.78 -5.80 -16.97
N VAL A 61 3.74 -7.12 -16.73
CA VAL A 61 2.58 -7.98 -17.03
C VAL A 61 1.56 -8.15 -15.89
N GLY A 62 1.79 -7.48 -14.75
CA GLY A 62 0.84 -7.50 -13.61
C GLY A 62 1.21 -8.43 -12.44
N LYS A 63 2.43 -9.00 -12.38
CA LYS A 63 2.88 -9.86 -11.27
C LYS A 63 2.65 -9.23 -9.88
N THR A 64 3.16 -8.02 -9.68
CA THR A 64 3.03 -7.28 -8.42
C THR A 64 1.59 -6.84 -8.18
N GLU A 65 0.85 -6.48 -9.23
CA GLU A 65 -0.52 -5.98 -9.10
C GLU A 65 -1.49 -7.09 -8.66
N ILE A 66 -1.31 -8.31 -9.18
CA ILE A 66 -2.05 -9.50 -8.70
C ILE A 66 -1.84 -9.70 -7.21
N ALA A 67 -0.59 -9.68 -6.73
CA ALA A 67 -0.28 -9.88 -5.31
C ALA A 67 -0.82 -8.73 -4.43
N ARG A 68 -0.69 -7.48 -4.90
CA ARG A 68 -1.22 -6.29 -4.21
C ARG A 68 -2.74 -6.35 -4.09
N ARG A 69 -3.47 -6.63 -5.18
CA ARG A 69 -4.94 -6.73 -5.17
C ARG A 69 -5.42 -7.90 -4.33
N LEU A 70 -4.74 -9.04 -4.39
CA LEU A 70 -5.00 -10.18 -3.50
C LEU A 70 -4.90 -9.79 -2.03
N SER A 71 -3.89 -9.02 -1.64
CA SER A 71 -3.72 -8.60 -0.25
C SER A 71 -4.84 -7.67 0.24
N LYS A 72 -5.25 -6.71 -0.60
CA LYS A 72 -6.38 -5.82 -0.32
C LYS A 72 -7.68 -6.61 -0.17
N LEU A 73 -7.92 -7.57 -1.06
CA LEU A 73 -9.10 -8.43 -1.02
C LEU A 73 -9.16 -9.28 0.25
N ALA A 74 -8.02 -9.80 0.69
CA ALA A 74 -7.91 -10.61 1.89
C ALA A 74 -7.87 -9.78 3.19
N ASN A 75 -7.84 -8.45 3.10
CA ASN A 75 -7.50 -7.53 4.20
C ASN A 75 -6.24 -7.99 4.96
N ALA A 76 -5.20 -8.36 4.20
CA ALA A 76 -3.97 -8.95 4.68
C ALA A 76 -2.83 -7.94 4.66
N PRO A 77 -1.92 -7.94 5.67
CA PRO A 77 -0.73 -7.12 5.61
C PRO A 77 0.16 -7.58 4.45
N PHE A 78 0.72 -6.63 3.72
CA PHE A 78 1.47 -6.87 2.49
C PHE A 78 2.74 -6.03 2.43
N ILE A 79 3.84 -6.67 2.04
CA ILE A 79 5.11 -5.99 1.78
C ILE A 79 5.69 -6.46 0.44
N LYS A 80 6.17 -5.51 -0.37
CA LYS A 80 7.01 -5.79 -1.55
C LYS A 80 8.46 -5.54 -1.17
N VAL A 81 9.33 -6.50 -1.45
CA VAL A 81 10.79 -6.35 -1.30
C VAL A 81 11.50 -6.90 -2.53
N GLU A 82 12.56 -6.23 -2.97
CA GLU A 82 13.42 -6.69 -4.07
C GLU A 82 14.52 -7.60 -3.52
N ALA A 83 14.70 -8.79 -4.10
CA ALA A 83 15.68 -9.77 -3.61
C ALA A 83 17.13 -9.27 -3.70
N THR A 84 17.41 -8.39 -4.67
CA THR A 84 18.73 -7.78 -4.90
C THR A 84 19.18 -6.85 -3.77
N LYS A 85 18.23 -6.31 -2.99
CA LYS A 85 18.50 -5.45 -1.82
C LYS A 85 19.40 -6.11 -0.76
N PHE A 86 19.45 -7.44 -0.75
CA PHE A 86 20.24 -8.23 0.20
C PHE A 86 21.61 -8.67 -0.36
N THR A 87 21.91 -8.36 -1.63
CA THR A 87 23.16 -8.77 -2.30
C THR A 87 24.31 -7.76 -2.15
N GLU A 88 24.06 -6.58 -1.57
CA GLU A 88 25.06 -5.51 -1.52
C GLU A 88 26.19 -5.83 -0.52
N VAL A 89 27.40 -5.97 -1.05
CA VAL A 89 28.64 -6.21 -0.32
C VAL A 89 29.09 -4.90 0.35
N GLY A 90 28.52 -4.60 1.52
CA GLY A 90 28.92 -3.42 2.28
C GLY A 90 28.43 -3.46 3.72
N TYR A 91 29.33 -3.87 4.64
CA TYR A 91 29.45 -3.71 6.10
C TYR A 91 28.25 -3.55 7.07
N VAL A 92 27.02 -3.35 6.61
CA VAL A 92 25.76 -3.37 7.36
C VAL A 92 24.67 -3.82 6.35
N GLY A 93 24.76 -5.06 5.86
CA GLY A 93 23.71 -5.61 5.00
C GLY A 93 22.37 -5.54 5.75
N ARG A 94 21.32 -5.05 5.10
CA ARG A 94 19.98 -5.08 5.71
C ARG A 94 19.63 -6.53 5.98
N ASP A 95 19.33 -6.80 7.25
CA ASP A 95 18.88 -8.09 7.73
C ASP A 95 17.60 -8.54 6.99
N VAL A 96 17.56 -9.76 6.46
CA VAL A 96 16.38 -10.35 5.81
C VAL A 96 15.17 -10.39 6.74
N GLU A 97 15.39 -10.45 8.06
CA GLU A 97 14.31 -10.36 9.04
C GLU A 97 13.60 -9.00 9.03
N SER A 98 14.21 -7.94 8.48
CA SER A 98 13.56 -6.64 8.28
C SER A 98 12.27 -6.74 7.46
N ILE A 99 12.17 -7.73 6.55
CA ILE A 99 10.95 -8.02 5.79
C ILE A 99 9.77 -8.25 6.72
N ILE A 100 9.97 -9.03 7.80
CA ILE A 100 8.92 -9.38 8.76
C ILE A 100 8.62 -8.20 9.69
N ARG A 101 9.64 -7.42 10.06
CA ARG A 101 9.47 -6.20 10.88
C ARG A 101 8.62 -5.16 10.13
N ASP A 102 8.92 -4.92 8.85
CA ASP A 102 8.18 -3.98 7.99
C ASP A 102 6.74 -4.47 7.72
N LEU A 103 6.56 -5.79 7.55
CA LEU A 103 5.23 -6.40 7.41
C LEU A 103 4.38 -6.21 8.67
N LEU A 104 4.99 -6.32 9.85
CA LEU A 104 4.32 -6.09 11.12
C LEU A 104 3.95 -4.62 11.34
N ASP A 105 4.83 -3.68 10.98
CA ASP A 105 4.50 -2.26 10.98
C ASP A 105 3.29 -1.95 10.07
N THR A 106 3.23 -2.61 8.90
CA THR A 106 2.07 -2.51 8.00
C THR A 106 0.79 -3.06 8.64
N SER A 107 0.87 -4.18 9.35
CA SER A 107 -0.27 -4.77 10.08
C SER A 107 -0.78 -3.87 11.20
N VAL A 108 0.13 -3.30 12.00
CA VAL A 108 -0.19 -2.33 13.07
C VAL A 108 -0.92 -1.12 12.51
N LYS A 109 -0.41 -0.53 11.41
CA LYS A 109 -1.07 0.60 10.75
C LYS A 109 -2.47 0.25 10.26
N MET A 110 -2.61 -0.87 9.55
CA MET A 110 -3.89 -1.33 9.00
C MET A 110 -4.93 -1.61 10.09
N LEU A 111 -4.53 -2.24 11.20
CA LEU A 111 -5.43 -2.48 12.33
C LEU A 111 -5.77 -1.20 13.09
N ARG A 112 -4.82 -0.27 13.26
CA ARG A 112 -5.08 1.03 13.90
C ARG A 112 -6.14 1.79 13.13
N GLU A 113 -6.00 1.92 11.81
CA GLU A 113 -6.98 2.56 10.94
C GLU A 113 -8.37 1.88 11.07
N SER A 114 -8.42 0.55 11.06
CA SER A 114 -9.68 -0.18 11.24
C SER A 114 -10.32 0.01 12.62
N GLN A 115 -9.54 0.07 13.69
CA GLN A 115 -10.06 0.30 15.04
C GLN A 115 -10.51 1.75 15.25
N MET A 116 -9.76 2.72 14.73
CA MET A 116 -10.14 4.13 14.74
C MET A 116 -11.47 4.34 14.01
N GLU A 117 -11.67 3.70 12.86
CA GLU A 117 -12.92 3.80 12.11
C GLU A 117 -14.12 3.21 12.89
N LYS A 118 -13.94 2.13 13.66
CA LYS A 118 -15.00 1.55 14.51
C LYS A 118 -15.44 2.49 15.64
N VAL A 119 -14.51 3.28 16.18
CA VAL A 119 -14.79 4.23 17.28
C VAL A 119 -15.09 5.64 16.79
N ARG A 120 -15.02 5.89 15.48
CA ARG A 120 -15.13 7.21 14.85
C ARG A 120 -16.35 8.01 15.32
N ASN A 121 -17.55 7.42 15.31
CA ASN A 121 -18.76 8.11 15.74
C ASN A 121 -18.67 8.60 17.21
N ARG A 122 -18.12 7.77 18.10
CA ARG A 122 -17.93 8.14 19.52
C ARG A 122 -16.84 9.18 19.70
N ALA A 123 -15.77 9.08 18.90
CA ALA A 123 -14.69 10.05 18.90
C ALA A 123 -15.16 11.42 18.38
N GLU A 124 -16.01 11.46 17.36
CA GLU A 124 -16.65 12.67 16.86
C GLU A 124 -17.56 13.31 17.91
N ASP A 125 -18.41 12.53 18.60
CA ASP A 125 -19.24 13.04 19.69
C ASP A 125 -18.38 13.62 20.84
N SER A 126 -17.28 12.96 21.20
CA SER A 126 -16.34 13.42 22.24
C SER A 126 -15.57 14.68 21.82
N ALA A 127 -15.20 14.77 20.55
CA ALA A 127 -14.57 15.94 19.97
C ALA A 127 -15.51 17.15 19.92
N GLU A 128 -16.79 16.93 19.57
CA GLU A 128 -17.84 17.96 19.67
C GLU A 128 -17.96 18.48 21.09
N ASP A 129 -17.91 17.60 22.10
CA ASP A 129 -17.96 18.00 23.50
C ASP A 129 -16.79 18.89 23.92
N ARG A 130 -15.56 18.55 23.51
CA ARG A 130 -14.38 19.40 23.76
C ARG A 130 -14.48 20.77 23.09
N ILE A 131 -15.06 20.84 21.89
CA ILE A 131 -15.31 22.12 21.19
C ILE A 131 -16.36 22.94 21.95
N LEU A 132 -17.45 22.30 22.40
CA LEU A 132 -18.51 22.96 23.16
C LEU A 132 -18.00 23.49 24.50
N ASP A 133 -17.12 22.77 25.19
CA ASP A 133 -16.49 23.22 26.43
C ASP A 133 -15.61 24.46 26.20
N THR A 134 -14.97 24.56 25.04
CA THR A 134 -14.19 25.73 24.64
C THR A 134 -15.08 26.93 24.32
N LEU A 135 -16.25 26.69 23.71
CA LEU A 135 -17.21 27.73 23.32
C LEU A 135 -18.09 28.22 24.49
N LEU A 136 -18.34 27.35 25.47
CA LEU A 136 -19.08 27.62 26.70
C LEU A 136 -18.19 27.30 27.92
N PRO A 137 -17.19 28.13 28.23
CA PRO A 137 -16.39 27.93 29.43
C PRO A 137 -17.31 27.97 30.66
N MET A 138 -17.40 26.87 31.41
CA MET A 138 -18.13 26.87 32.69
C MET A 138 -17.46 27.88 33.65
N PRO A 139 -18.22 28.66 34.42
CA PRO A 139 -17.65 29.57 35.38
C PRO A 139 -16.84 28.78 36.42
N ALA A 140 -15.54 29.02 36.47
CA ALA A 140 -14.62 28.43 37.43
C ALA A 140 -14.87 29.00 38.83
N ASN A 141 -15.87 28.46 39.55
CA ASN A 141 -15.93 28.35 41.02
C ASN A 141 -17.35 28.03 41.49
N THR A 142 -17.56 26.82 41.99
CA THR A 142 -18.15 26.62 43.33
C THR A 142 -17.47 25.41 43.95
N GLY A 143 -16.88 25.62 45.13
CA GLY A 143 -15.99 24.68 45.79
C GLY A 143 -16.60 23.32 46.11
N ALA A 144 -15.70 22.41 46.49
CA ALA A 144 -15.95 21.06 46.96
C ALA A 144 -17.29 20.93 47.73
N GLY A 145 -18.23 20.18 47.15
CA GLY A 145 -19.35 19.60 47.92
C GLY A 145 -20.72 19.53 47.23
N PHE A 146 -21.05 20.39 46.26
CA PHE A 146 -22.46 20.47 45.78
C PHE A 146 -22.61 20.91 44.31
N ALA A 147 -21.84 20.34 43.38
CA ALA A 147 -22.00 20.60 41.95
C ALA A 147 -22.10 19.31 41.12
N GLU A 148 -22.58 18.24 41.72
CA GLU A 148 -22.98 17.04 40.97
C GLU A 148 -24.39 17.29 40.39
N GLU A 149 -24.51 17.15 39.06
CA GLU A 149 -25.74 16.90 38.28
C GLU A 149 -26.38 17.99 37.38
N GLN A 150 -26.09 19.30 37.46
CA GLN A 150 -26.81 20.28 36.61
C GLN A 150 -26.12 20.72 35.29
N GLY A 151 -24.88 20.25 35.00
CA GLY A 151 -24.08 20.83 33.91
C GLY A 151 -24.05 20.07 32.58
N HIS A 152 -24.48 18.80 32.52
CA HIS A 152 -24.14 17.94 31.37
C HIS A 152 -25.00 18.16 30.12
N ASP A 153 -26.15 18.86 30.22
CA ASP A 153 -27.10 18.96 29.12
C ASP A 153 -27.96 20.24 29.15
N SER A 154 -27.32 21.41 29.30
CA SER A 154 -28.05 22.69 29.25
C SER A 154 -28.68 22.89 27.87
N GLU A 155 -29.88 23.50 27.83
CA GLU A 155 -30.59 23.84 26.59
C GLU A 155 -29.70 24.63 25.61
N THR A 156 -28.80 25.46 26.15
CA THR A 156 -27.79 26.22 25.38
C THR A 156 -26.74 25.31 24.73
N ARG A 157 -26.26 24.27 25.43
CA ARG A 157 -25.29 23.29 24.89
C ARG A 157 -25.92 22.50 23.74
N GLN A 158 -27.19 22.08 23.89
CA GLN A 158 -27.92 21.37 22.84
C GLN A 158 -28.12 22.24 21.58
N LYS A 159 -28.49 23.52 21.75
CA LYS A 159 -28.61 24.47 20.64
C LYS A 159 -27.27 24.68 19.91
N LEU A 160 -26.17 24.79 20.64
CA LEU A 160 -24.84 24.93 20.05
C LEU A 160 -24.35 23.65 19.37
N ARG A 161 -24.62 22.47 19.95
CA ARG A 161 -24.31 21.18 19.31
C ARG A 161 -25.03 21.06 17.97
N LYS A 162 -26.31 21.46 17.93
CA LYS A 162 -27.08 21.50 16.68
C LYS A 162 -26.42 22.42 15.65
N LYS A 163 -26.07 23.66 16.02
CA LYS A 163 -25.37 24.61 15.14
C LYS A 163 -24.00 24.11 14.66
N LEU A 164 -23.26 23.41 15.52
CA LEU A 164 -21.98 22.80 15.19
C LEU A 164 -22.14 21.69 14.14
N ARG A 165 -23.19 20.87 14.26
CA ARG A 165 -23.50 19.81 13.28
C ARG A 165 -24.04 20.36 11.96
N GLU A 166 -24.75 21.49 12.00
CA GLU A 166 -25.27 22.20 10.82
C GLU A 166 -24.19 23.01 10.08
N GLY A 167 -22.97 23.14 10.64
CA GLY A 167 -21.84 23.85 10.01
C GLY A 167 -21.84 25.36 10.23
N ASP A 168 -22.80 25.90 11.00
CA ASP A 168 -22.94 27.34 11.26
C ASP A 168 -21.75 27.97 11.99
N LEU A 169 -20.89 27.14 12.60
CA LEU A 169 -19.77 27.57 13.43
C LEU A 169 -18.39 27.29 12.80
N ASP A 170 -18.34 26.71 11.61
CA ASP A 170 -17.12 26.18 11.00
C ASP A 170 -16.00 27.21 10.84
N ASP A 171 -16.35 28.44 10.48
CA ASP A 171 -15.40 29.55 10.28
C ASP A 171 -14.95 30.24 11.57
N ARG A 172 -15.57 29.93 12.71
CA ARG A 172 -15.21 30.55 13.99
C ARG A 172 -13.86 30.04 14.45
N GLU A 173 -12.99 30.95 14.91
CA GLU A 173 -11.73 30.58 15.53
C GLU A 173 -11.91 30.22 17.01
N ILE A 174 -11.35 29.10 17.43
CA ILE A 174 -11.30 28.64 18.81
C ILE A 174 -9.86 28.31 19.21
N GLU A 175 -9.54 28.49 20.49
CA GLU A 175 -8.27 28.04 21.05
C GLU A 175 -8.48 26.68 21.70
N VAL A 176 -7.90 25.64 21.09
CA VAL A 176 -8.00 24.27 21.59
C VAL A 176 -6.63 23.76 22.02
N GLU A 177 -6.62 22.99 23.10
CA GLU A 177 -5.44 22.26 23.54
C GLU A 177 -5.30 21.00 22.70
N VAL A 178 -4.23 20.93 21.93
CA VAL A 178 -3.95 19.84 21.00
C VAL A 178 -2.67 19.16 21.42
N ALA A 179 -2.63 17.83 21.37
CA ALA A 179 -1.40 17.08 21.58
C ALA A 179 -0.37 17.46 20.49
N THR A 180 0.76 18.03 20.89
CA THR A 180 1.87 18.28 19.97
C THR A 180 2.81 17.09 19.93
N ALA A 181 3.02 16.53 18.74
CA ALA A 181 4.18 15.72 18.47
C ALA A 181 5.42 16.61 18.64
N GLN A 182 6.28 16.31 19.60
CA GLN A 182 7.55 17.02 19.72
C GLN A 182 8.36 16.75 18.45
N VAL A 183 8.83 17.82 17.80
CA VAL A 183 9.94 17.74 16.85
C VAL A 183 11.09 17.10 17.62
N GLY A 184 11.38 15.84 17.30
CA GLY A 184 12.42 15.11 17.99
C GLY A 184 13.75 15.81 17.78
N VAL A 185 14.55 15.88 18.84
CA VAL A 185 15.94 16.29 18.73
C VAL A 185 16.60 15.28 17.77
N GLU A 186 17.00 15.72 16.58
CA GLU A 186 17.81 14.90 15.69
C GLU A 186 19.17 14.67 16.37
N ILE A 187 19.33 13.50 16.96
CA ILE A 187 20.60 13.05 17.50
C ILE A 187 21.42 12.61 16.30
N MET A 188 22.39 13.45 15.89
CA MET A 188 23.33 13.11 14.84
C MET A 188 24.19 11.94 15.33
N ALA A 189 23.85 10.72 14.91
CA ALA A 189 24.57 9.50 15.28
C ALA A 189 25.42 8.96 14.12
N PRO A 190 26.51 8.25 14.40
CA PRO A 190 27.30 7.56 13.39
C PRO A 190 26.46 6.51 12.64
N PRO A 191 26.73 6.27 11.34
CA PRO A 191 26.04 5.25 10.56
C PRO A 191 26.19 3.87 11.21
N GLY A 192 25.06 3.16 11.37
CA GLY A 192 24.97 1.87 12.07
C GLY A 192 24.32 1.91 13.47
N MET A 193 24.01 3.10 14.01
CA MET A 193 23.23 3.26 15.25
C MET A 193 21.82 3.86 15.05
N GLU A 194 21.34 3.94 13.81
CA GLU A 194 20.07 4.60 13.46
C GLU A 194 18.85 3.99 14.18
N ASP A 195 18.79 2.66 14.28
CA ASP A 195 17.70 1.97 14.98
C ASP A 195 17.71 2.25 16.49
N MET A 196 18.91 2.35 17.09
CA MET A 196 19.06 2.65 18.52
C MET A 196 18.69 4.11 18.81
N THR A 197 19.05 5.06 17.94
CA THR A 197 18.62 6.45 18.08
C THR A 197 17.12 6.62 17.96
N ASN A 198 16.49 5.92 17.00
CA ASN A 198 15.04 5.94 16.82
C ASN A 198 14.33 5.35 18.06
N GLN A 199 14.88 4.29 18.65
CA GLN A 199 14.35 3.69 19.87
C GLN A 199 14.50 4.60 21.11
N LEU A 200 15.66 5.27 21.26
CA LEU A 200 15.88 6.25 22.33
C LEU A 200 14.97 7.47 22.19
N GLN A 201 14.76 7.95 20.96
CA GLN A 201 13.84 9.04 20.67
C GLN A 201 12.39 8.67 21.02
N GLY A 202 11.97 7.45 20.68
CA GLY A 202 10.66 6.92 21.10
C GLY A 202 10.51 6.78 22.62
N MET A 203 11.57 6.39 23.33
CA MET A 203 11.59 6.36 24.80
C MET A 203 11.51 7.78 25.40
N PHE A 204 12.23 8.76 24.85
CA PHE A 204 12.17 10.16 25.31
C PHE A 204 10.80 10.80 25.09
N GLN A 205 10.15 10.52 23.95
CA GLN A 205 8.78 10.97 23.69
C GLN A 205 7.75 10.37 24.66
N ASN A 206 7.95 9.13 25.11
CA ASN A 206 7.08 8.49 26.10
C ASN A 206 7.35 8.92 27.56
N LEU A 207 8.58 9.34 27.88
CA LEU A 207 8.98 9.82 29.22
C LEU A 207 8.68 11.31 29.43
N SER A 208 8.75 12.13 28.38
CA SER A 208 8.23 13.50 28.44
C SER A 208 6.71 13.42 28.35
N SER A 209 6.00 13.82 29.40
CA SER A 209 4.54 13.89 29.39
C SER A 209 4.04 14.56 28.10
N GLN A 210 2.97 14.01 27.52
CA GLN A 210 2.25 14.60 26.38
C GLN A 210 1.93 16.07 26.70
N LYS A 211 2.79 16.99 26.29
CA LYS A 211 2.52 18.42 26.44
C LYS A 211 1.50 18.77 25.36
N SER A 212 0.29 19.14 25.79
CA SER A 212 -0.66 19.83 24.93
C SER A 212 -0.15 21.25 24.70
N THR A 213 -0.34 21.78 23.50
CA THR A 213 -0.15 23.20 23.23
C THR A 213 -1.50 23.80 22.83
N ARG A 214 -1.73 25.04 23.27
CA ARG A 214 -2.89 25.80 22.80
C ARG A 214 -2.62 26.29 21.40
N ARG A 215 -3.47 25.86 20.46
CA ARG A 215 -3.44 26.34 19.08
C ARG A 215 -4.78 26.98 18.76
N LYS A 216 -4.71 28.12 18.09
CA LYS A 216 -5.88 28.80 17.54
C LYS A 216 -6.18 28.20 16.17
N LEU A 217 -7.36 27.61 16.01
CA LEU A 217 -7.79 26.90 14.80
C LEU A 217 -9.24 27.26 14.49
N LYS A 218 -9.64 27.12 13.23
CA LYS A 218 -11.06 27.13 12.86
C LYS A 218 -11.76 25.91 13.46
N VAL A 219 -13.04 26.04 13.80
CA VAL A 219 -13.85 24.95 14.35
C VAL A 219 -13.84 23.72 13.43
N VAL A 220 -13.91 23.91 12.11
CA VAL A 220 -13.87 22.81 11.14
C VAL A 220 -12.58 21.99 11.20
N ASP A 221 -11.44 22.65 11.35
CA ASP A 221 -10.12 22.00 11.42
C ASP A 221 -9.89 21.39 12.80
N ALA A 222 -10.31 22.09 13.84
CA ALA A 222 -10.25 21.60 15.22
C ALA A 222 -11.11 20.34 15.39
N ARG A 223 -12.30 20.27 14.77
CA ARG A 223 -13.19 19.10 14.83
C ARG A 223 -12.53 17.84 14.29
N LYS A 224 -11.90 17.91 13.12
CA LYS A 224 -11.18 16.78 12.52
C LYS A 224 -10.03 16.33 13.41
N LEU A 225 -9.20 17.28 13.84
CA LEU A 225 -8.01 16.99 14.63
C LEU A 225 -8.37 16.37 15.99
N LEU A 226 -9.35 16.96 16.68
CA LEU A 226 -9.83 16.45 17.97
C LEU A 226 -10.50 15.09 17.83
N ALA A 227 -11.26 14.85 16.75
CA ALA A 227 -11.86 13.54 16.50
C ALA A 227 -10.78 12.46 16.30
N ASP A 228 -9.72 12.75 15.55
CA ASP A 228 -8.59 11.82 15.38
C ASP A 228 -7.86 11.57 16.71
N GLU A 229 -7.68 12.60 17.54
CA GLU A 229 -7.04 12.49 18.86
C GLU A 229 -7.88 11.65 19.83
N GLU A 230 -9.20 11.88 19.88
CA GLU A 230 -10.11 11.09 20.72
C GLU A 230 -10.23 9.64 20.22
N ALA A 231 -10.26 9.43 18.90
CA ALA A 231 -10.24 8.09 18.32
C ALA A 231 -8.97 7.34 18.73
N ALA A 232 -7.80 7.98 18.66
CA ALA A 232 -6.53 7.38 19.07
C ALA A 232 -6.51 7.00 20.56
N LYS A 233 -7.10 7.81 21.45
CA LYS A 233 -7.22 7.49 22.89
C LYS A 233 -8.13 6.30 23.18
N MET A 234 -9.14 6.09 22.35
CA MET A 234 -10.10 4.99 22.49
C MET A 234 -9.54 3.63 22.00
N VAL A 235 -8.41 3.62 21.29
CA VAL A 235 -7.77 2.40 20.82
C VAL A 235 -6.90 1.79 21.92
N ASN A 236 -7.12 0.51 22.22
CA ASN A 236 -6.27 -0.26 23.12
C ASN A 236 -4.99 -0.70 22.40
N GLU A 237 -3.87 -0.02 22.68
CA GLU A 237 -2.58 -0.30 22.04
C GLU A 237 -2.01 -1.69 22.36
N ASP A 238 -2.30 -2.26 23.53
CA ASP A 238 -1.80 -3.60 23.88
C ASP A 238 -2.55 -4.69 23.14
N GLU A 239 -3.88 -4.56 23.06
CA GLU A 239 -4.71 -5.45 22.24
C GLU A 239 -4.37 -5.33 20.75
N LEU A 240 -4.09 -4.10 20.28
CA LEU A 240 -3.68 -3.84 18.91
C LEU A 240 -2.39 -4.57 18.55
N LYS A 241 -1.38 -4.56 19.42
CA LYS A 241 -0.10 -5.26 19.18
C LYS A 241 -0.31 -6.77 19.08
N ILE A 242 -1.09 -7.35 20.00
CA ILE A 242 -1.39 -8.80 19.99
C ILE A 242 -2.10 -9.18 18.68
N ASN A 243 -3.15 -8.44 18.33
CA ASN A 243 -3.90 -8.66 17.10
C ASN A 243 -3.05 -8.45 15.84
N ALA A 244 -2.10 -7.49 15.87
CA ALA A 244 -1.21 -7.22 14.74
C ALA A 244 -0.24 -8.38 14.49
N VAL A 245 0.34 -8.94 15.55
CA VAL A 245 1.19 -10.13 15.47
C VAL A 245 0.38 -11.30 14.89
N GLU A 246 -0.78 -11.62 15.47
CA GLU A 246 -1.63 -12.72 14.98
C GLU A 246 -2.02 -12.53 13.51
N ASN A 247 -2.34 -11.29 13.12
CA ASN A 247 -2.71 -10.98 11.74
C ASN A 247 -1.55 -11.19 10.75
N VAL A 248 -0.31 -10.85 11.14
CA VAL A 248 0.88 -11.17 10.32
C VAL A 248 1.07 -12.68 10.21
N GLU A 249 1.05 -13.39 11.34
CA GLU A 249 1.28 -14.84 11.35
C GLU A 249 0.24 -15.59 10.50
N GLN A 250 -1.04 -15.20 10.60
CA GLN A 250 -2.12 -15.93 9.94
C GLN A 250 -2.39 -15.47 8.51
N ASN A 251 -2.28 -14.16 8.24
CA ASN A 251 -2.73 -13.55 6.99
C ASN A 251 -1.62 -12.86 6.19
N GLY A 252 -0.42 -12.66 6.76
CA GLY A 252 0.66 -11.92 6.11
C GLY A 252 1.05 -12.42 4.72
N ILE A 253 1.32 -11.49 3.81
CA ILE A 253 1.76 -11.77 2.44
C ILE A 253 3.06 -11.02 2.18
N VAL A 254 4.10 -11.77 1.80
CA VAL A 254 5.39 -11.21 1.38
C VAL A 254 5.55 -11.41 -0.11
N PHE A 255 5.79 -10.33 -0.85
CA PHE A 255 6.12 -10.37 -2.27
C PHE A 255 7.61 -10.13 -2.48
N LEU A 256 8.33 -11.17 -2.92
CA LEU A 256 9.76 -11.13 -3.25
C LEU A 256 9.93 -10.91 -4.75
N ASP A 257 10.24 -9.69 -5.16
CA ASP A 257 10.47 -9.35 -6.55
C ASP A 257 11.91 -9.63 -6.98
N GLU A 258 12.10 -9.85 -8.28
CA GLU A 258 13.40 -10.11 -8.91
C GLU A 258 14.21 -11.27 -8.29
N LEU A 259 13.53 -12.33 -7.84
CA LEU A 259 14.20 -13.52 -7.28
C LEU A 259 15.13 -14.20 -8.30
N ASP A 260 14.86 -14.04 -9.60
CA ASP A 260 15.70 -14.57 -10.67
C ASP A 260 17.11 -13.96 -10.71
N LYS A 261 17.31 -12.76 -10.14
CA LYS A 261 18.62 -12.09 -10.09
C LYS A 261 19.58 -12.72 -9.08
N VAL A 262 19.05 -13.39 -8.05
CA VAL A 262 19.82 -14.12 -7.04
C VAL A 262 19.99 -15.61 -7.36
N ALA A 263 19.38 -16.11 -8.44
CA ALA A 263 19.32 -17.52 -8.83
C ALA A 263 20.52 -18.03 -9.67
N ARG A 264 21.65 -17.34 -9.78
CA ARG A 264 22.68 -17.66 -10.81
C ARG A 264 23.62 -18.82 -10.40
N ARG A 265 23.95 -19.72 -11.35
CA ARG A 265 24.94 -20.80 -11.21
C ARG A 265 26.40 -20.34 -11.44
N ALA A 266 27.32 -20.98 -10.71
CA ALA A 266 28.76 -20.75 -10.62
C ALA A 266 29.63 -21.15 -11.85
N ASP A 267 29.04 -21.41 -13.02
CA ASP A 267 29.79 -22.00 -14.16
C ASP A 267 30.56 -20.99 -15.03
N THR A 268 30.81 -19.77 -14.55
CA THR A 268 31.65 -18.80 -15.30
C THR A 268 32.59 -18.03 -14.37
N GLY A 269 33.53 -18.76 -13.77
CA GLY A 269 34.84 -18.23 -13.35
C GLY A 269 34.85 -17.10 -12.32
N GLY A 270 35.06 -17.47 -11.05
CA GLY A 270 35.83 -16.69 -10.07
C GLY A 270 35.43 -15.22 -9.86
N GLY A 271 34.16 -14.98 -9.52
CA GLY A 271 33.65 -13.67 -9.09
C GLY A 271 32.74 -13.80 -7.85
N PRO A 272 32.13 -12.71 -7.34
CA PRO A 272 31.42 -12.63 -6.05
C PRO A 272 30.07 -13.42 -5.98
N ASP A 273 30.08 -14.68 -6.42
CA ASP A 273 28.90 -15.56 -6.51
C ASP A 273 28.39 -16.05 -5.14
N VAL A 274 29.26 -16.07 -4.11
CA VAL A 274 28.90 -16.44 -2.73
C VAL A 274 27.81 -15.53 -2.15
N SER A 275 27.76 -14.27 -2.58
CA SER A 275 26.81 -13.28 -2.07
C SER A 275 25.36 -13.54 -2.53
N ARG A 276 25.15 -14.06 -3.74
CA ARG A 276 23.79 -14.25 -4.30
C ARG A 276 23.10 -15.51 -3.77
N GLU A 277 23.84 -16.61 -3.68
CA GLU A 277 23.34 -17.82 -3.03
C GLU A 277 23.14 -17.57 -1.52
N GLY A 278 24.01 -16.76 -0.91
CA GLY A 278 23.86 -16.28 0.48
C GLY A 278 22.48 -15.69 0.74
N VAL A 279 22.00 -14.79 -0.13
CA VAL A 279 20.64 -14.22 -0.01
C VAL A 279 19.55 -15.30 -0.03
N GLN A 280 19.66 -16.32 -0.88
CA GLN A 280 18.68 -17.40 -0.90
C GLN A 280 18.68 -18.21 0.40
N ARG A 281 19.88 -18.46 0.97
CA ARG A 281 20.04 -19.15 2.25
C ARG A 281 19.53 -18.33 3.42
N ASP A 282 19.71 -17.01 3.38
CA ASP A 282 19.22 -16.09 4.40
C ASP A 282 17.68 -15.96 4.34
N LEU A 283 17.09 -15.97 3.14
CA LEU A 283 15.64 -15.97 2.97
C LEU A 283 14.99 -17.30 3.38
N LEU A 284 15.72 -18.42 3.31
CA LEU A 284 15.19 -19.76 3.53
C LEU A 284 14.50 -19.91 4.91
N PRO A 285 15.12 -19.56 6.06
CA PRO A 285 14.46 -19.59 7.36
C PRO A 285 13.09 -18.92 7.41
N LEU A 286 12.92 -17.79 6.72
CA LEU A 286 11.64 -17.08 6.69
C LEU A 286 10.54 -17.89 5.99
N VAL A 287 10.89 -18.58 4.90
CA VAL A 287 9.95 -19.39 4.11
C VAL A 287 9.71 -20.77 4.73
N GLU A 288 10.69 -21.31 5.47
CA GLU A 288 10.55 -22.59 6.18
C GLU A 288 9.74 -22.48 7.48
N GLY A 289 9.78 -21.31 8.12
CA GLY A 289 9.21 -21.06 9.44
C GLY A 289 10.32 -20.77 10.44
N CYS A 290 10.42 -19.52 10.87
CA CYS A 290 11.29 -19.11 11.96
C CYS A 290 10.55 -18.12 12.87
N THR A 291 11.18 -17.78 13.99
CA THR A 291 10.67 -16.73 14.88
C THR A 291 11.54 -15.49 14.77
N VAL A 292 10.95 -14.38 14.34
CA VAL A 292 11.63 -13.10 14.21
C VAL A 292 11.29 -12.21 15.41
N SER A 293 12.31 -11.59 16.00
CA SER A 293 12.13 -10.62 17.07
C SER A 293 11.80 -9.24 16.51
N THR A 294 10.77 -8.60 17.06
CA THR A 294 10.31 -7.27 16.65
C THR A 294 10.01 -6.40 17.86
N LYS A 295 9.88 -5.08 17.64
CA LYS A 295 9.48 -4.12 18.69
C LYS A 295 8.08 -4.35 19.29
N TYR A 296 7.21 -5.12 18.63
CA TYR A 296 5.87 -5.42 19.14
C TYR A 296 5.73 -6.84 19.68
N GLY A 297 6.80 -7.64 19.64
CA GLY A 297 6.79 -9.04 20.09
C GLY A 297 7.49 -9.97 19.11
N MET A 298 7.38 -11.27 19.38
CA MET A 298 7.92 -12.31 18.52
C MET A 298 6.88 -12.67 17.45
N VAL A 299 7.31 -12.83 16.20
CA VAL A 299 6.44 -13.23 15.07
C VAL A 299 6.95 -14.54 14.48
N LYS A 300 6.05 -15.51 14.32
CA LYS A 300 6.31 -16.78 13.63
C LYS A 300 5.96 -16.69 12.15
N THR A 301 6.86 -17.12 11.27
CA THR A 301 6.67 -17.00 9.81
C THR A 301 6.01 -18.22 9.16
N ASP A 302 5.74 -19.28 9.91
CA ASP A 302 5.26 -20.61 9.48
C ASP A 302 4.04 -20.57 8.53
N HIS A 303 3.22 -19.53 8.65
CA HIS A 303 1.93 -19.42 7.98
C HIS A 303 1.80 -18.18 7.07
N ILE A 304 2.88 -17.42 6.93
CA ILE A 304 2.99 -16.29 5.99
C ILE A 304 3.04 -16.85 4.55
N LEU A 305 2.29 -16.22 3.63
CA LEU A 305 2.36 -16.59 2.22
C LEU A 305 3.48 -15.81 1.54
N PHE A 306 4.41 -16.53 0.92
CA PHE A 306 5.42 -15.94 0.07
C PHE A 306 5.01 -16.05 -1.40
N ILE A 307 5.08 -14.92 -2.11
CA ILE A 307 4.92 -14.84 -3.55
C ILE A 307 6.24 -14.31 -4.11
N ALA A 308 7.02 -15.19 -4.72
CA ALA A 308 8.22 -14.82 -5.44
C ALA A 308 7.90 -14.49 -6.90
N SER A 309 8.65 -13.57 -7.48
CA SER A 309 8.49 -13.10 -8.85
C SER A 309 9.86 -12.99 -9.52
N GLY A 310 9.93 -13.30 -10.81
CA GLY A 310 11.13 -13.10 -11.61
C GLY A 310 10.86 -13.19 -13.11
N ALA A 311 11.74 -12.57 -13.89
CA ALA A 311 11.69 -12.68 -15.36
C ALA A 311 12.25 -14.01 -15.85
N PHE A 312 13.32 -14.50 -15.21
CA PHE A 312 13.98 -15.76 -15.57
C PHE A 312 14.44 -15.79 -17.04
N HIS A 313 14.89 -14.65 -17.56
CA HIS A 313 15.49 -14.55 -18.90
C HIS A 313 16.93 -15.10 -18.93
N LEU A 314 17.70 -14.84 -17.87
CA LEU A 314 19.12 -15.20 -17.75
C LEU A 314 19.39 -16.37 -16.80
N SER A 315 18.37 -16.80 -16.06
CA SER A 315 18.40 -17.89 -15.09
C SER A 315 17.10 -18.68 -15.21
N LYS A 316 17.09 -19.90 -14.70
CA LYS A 316 15.91 -20.76 -14.66
C LYS A 316 15.48 -20.96 -13.20
N PRO A 317 14.20 -21.26 -12.92
CA PRO A 317 13.78 -21.65 -11.58
C PRO A 317 14.55 -22.83 -11.00
N SER A 318 15.11 -23.70 -11.85
CA SER A 318 15.98 -24.82 -11.45
C SER A 318 17.35 -24.39 -10.92
N ASP A 319 17.74 -23.14 -11.12
CA ASP A 319 19.01 -22.59 -10.68
C ASP A 319 18.95 -22.00 -9.25
N LEU A 320 17.73 -21.89 -8.68
CA LEU A 320 17.55 -21.64 -7.25
C LEU A 320 18.06 -22.82 -6.42
N ILE A 321 18.42 -22.59 -5.16
CA ILE A 321 18.83 -23.66 -4.25
C ILE A 321 17.69 -24.71 -4.08
N PRO A 322 17.99 -26.02 -4.02
CA PRO A 322 16.97 -27.06 -3.95
C PRO A 322 15.96 -26.89 -2.82
N GLU A 323 16.42 -26.39 -1.67
CA GLU A 323 15.62 -26.15 -0.47
C GLU A 323 14.53 -25.11 -0.76
N LEU A 324 14.91 -23.97 -1.36
CA LEU A 324 13.98 -22.90 -1.71
C LEU A 324 13.00 -23.34 -2.82
N GLN A 325 13.45 -24.15 -3.78
CA GLN A 325 12.56 -24.73 -4.80
C GLN A 325 11.46 -25.60 -4.18
N GLY A 326 11.79 -26.40 -3.16
CA GLY A 326 10.83 -27.23 -2.43
C GLY A 326 9.78 -26.39 -1.68
N ARG A 327 10.14 -25.17 -1.28
CA ARG A 327 9.25 -24.23 -0.58
C ARG A 327 8.42 -23.35 -1.51
N LEU A 328 8.63 -23.40 -2.83
CA LEU A 328 7.85 -22.69 -3.85
C LEU A 328 7.09 -23.68 -4.77
N PRO A 329 6.11 -24.42 -4.24
CA PRO A 329 5.47 -25.53 -4.96
C PRO A 329 4.55 -25.08 -6.10
N ILE A 330 3.92 -23.91 -5.99
CA ILE A 330 3.06 -23.39 -7.05
C ILE A 330 3.91 -22.56 -8.01
N ARG A 331 4.05 -23.03 -9.24
CA ARG A 331 4.74 -22.29 -10.31
C ARG A 331 3.72 -21.84 -11.34
N VAL A 332 3.73 -20.57 -11.67
CA VAL A 332 2.80 -20.01 -12.65
C VAL A 332 3.51 -19.05 -13.59
N GLU A 333 3.22 -19.20 -14.87
CA GLU A 333 3.77 -18.36 -15.92
C GLU A 333 2.76 -17.27 -16.31
N LEU A 334 3.24 -16.05 -16.43
CA LEU A 334 2.49 -14.88 -16.87
C LEU A 334 2.96 -14.51 -18.27
N LYS A 335 2.00 -14.29 -19.16
CA LYS A 335 2.25 -14.04 -20.58
C LYS A 335 2.58 -12.57 -20.81
N ALA A 336 3.38 -12.29 -21.83
CA ALA A 336 3.53 -10.94 -22.36
C ALA A 336 2.16 -10.40 -22.82
N LEU A 337 1.98 -9.08 -22.69
CA LEU A 337 0.72 -8.40 -23.02
C LEU A 337 0.70 -8.03 -24.50
N SER A 338 -0.44 -8.23 -25.16
CA SER A 338 -0.67 -7.79 -26.54
C SER A 338 -1.19 -6.35 -26.62
N VAL A 339 -1.35 -5.84 -27.84
CA VAL A 339 -2.02 -4.55 -28.09
C VAL A 339 -3.47 -4.59 -27.59
N GLU A 340 -4.18 -5.70 -27.81
CA GLU A 340 -5.54 -5.90 -27.31
C GLU A 340 -5.59 -5.86 -25.78
N ASP A 341 -4.62 -6.48 -25.10
CA ASP A 341 -4.52 -6.38 -23.64
C ASP A 341 -4.31 -4.93 -23.18
N PHE A 342 -3.48 -4.15 -23.89
CA PHE A 342 -3.27 -2.72 -23.59
C PHE A 342 -4.54 -1.90 -23.78
N ILE A 343 -5.35 -2.17 -24.81
CA ILE A 343 -6.65 -1.53 -25.01
C ILE A 343 -7.54 -1.83 -23.79
N CYS A 344 -7.65 -3.10 -23.40
CA CYS A 344 -8.43 -3.49 -22.23
C CYS A 344 -7.91 -2.81 -20.96
N ILE A 345 -6.59 -2.74 -20.74
CA ILE A 345 -5.99 -2.09 -19.56
C ILE A 345 -6.35 -0.60 -19.49
N LEU A 346 -6.47 0.07 -20.63
CA LEU A 346 -6.84 1.49 -20.68
C LEU A 346 -8.32 1.74 -20.36
N THR A 347 -9.20 0.73 -20.44
CA THR A 347 -10.67 0.95 -20.38
C THR A 347 -11.46 0.09 -19.40
N GLU A 348 -11.02 -1.14 -19.13
CA GLU A 348 -11.80 -2.13 -18.38
C GLU A 348 -11.53 -2.12 -16.87
N PRO A 349 -10.27 -2.00 -16.38
CA PRO A 349 -10.01 -1.97 -14.95
C PRO A 349 -10.68 -0.79 -14.24
N ASP A 350 -11.20 -1.01 -13.04
CA ASP A 350 -11.67 0.06 -12.16
C ASP A 350 -10.52 1.05 -11.88
N ALA A 351 -10.79 2.34 -12.07
CA ALA A 351 -9.78 3.40 -12.06
C ALA A 351 -8.66 3.13 -13.08
N SER A 352 -9.03 2.83 -14.33
CA SER A 352 -8.09 2.75 -15.45
C SER A 352 -7.39 4.10 -15.70
N LEU A 353 -6.31 4.12 -16.49
CA LEU A 353 -5.60 5.38 -16.77
C LEU A 353 -6.51 6.42 -17.41
N THR A 354 -7.34 6.03 -18.38
CA THR A 354 -8.24 6.96 -19.05
C THR A 354 -9.29 7.51 -18.08
N GLU A 355 -9.82 6.69 -17.18
CA GLU A 355 -10.75 7.10 -16.13
C GLU A 355 -10.09 8.06 -15.14
N GLN A 356 -8.85 7.78 -14.72
CA GLN A 356 -8.09 8.65 -13.82
C GLN A 356 -7.87 10.04 -14.44
N TYR A 357 -7.37 10.13 -15.67
CA TYR A 357 -7.15 11.43 -16.32
C TYR A 357 -8.46 12.16 -16.61
N THR A 358 -9.54 11.44 -16.95
CA THR A 358 -10.86 12.06 -17.12
C THR A 358 -11.31 12.72 -15.82
N ALA A 359 -11.22 12.00 -14.70
CA ALA A 359 -11.57 12.53 -13.38
C ALA A 359 -10.67 13.69 -12.93
N LEU A 360 -9.37 13.66 -13.27
CA LEU A 360 -8.44 14.76 -13.01
C LEU A 360 -8.78 16.01 -13.82
N MET A 361 -9.12 15.88 -15.10
CA MET A 361 -9.51 17.03 -15.92
C MET A 361 -10.86 17.61 -15.50
N GLU A 362 -11.77 16.77 -15.00
CA GLU A 362 -13.06 17.23 -14.45
C GLU A 362 -12.89 18.18 -13.25
N THR A 363 -11.79 18.12 -12.48
CA THR A 363 -11.56 19.06 -11.38
C THR A 363 -11.31 20.49 -11.86
N GLU A 364 -10.82 20.66 -13.09
CA GLU A 364 -10.68 21.95 -13.77
C GLU A 364 -11.91 22.30 -14.64
N GLY A 365 -12.98 21.49 -14.54
CA GLY A 365 -14.19 21.67 -15.34
C GLY A 365 -14.03 21.32 -16.82
N VAL A 366 -12.99 20.58 -17.20
CA VAL A 366 -12.75 20.11 -18.56
C VAL A 366 -13.25 18.68 -18.71
N LYS A 367 -14.16 18.45 -19.65
CA LYS A 367 -14.65 17.10 -19.95
C LYS A 367 -13.75 16.43 -20.99
N LEU A 368 -12.96 15.44 -20.58
CA LEU A 368 -12.09 14.67 -21.47
C LEU A 368 -12.80 13.40 -21.97
N GLU A 369 -12.79 13.15 -23.28
CA GLU A 369 -13.35 11.93 -23.87
C GLU A 369 -12.37 11.25 -24.82
N PHE A 370 -12.08 9.97 -24.60
CA PHE A 370 -11.24 9.17 -25.51
C PHE A 370 -12.11 8.38 -26.49
N THR A 371 -11.85 8.56 -27.79
CA THR A 371 -12.47 7.72 -28.81
C THR A 371 -11.87 6.31 -28.81
N LYS A 372 -12.62 5.33 -29.32
CA LYS A 372 -12.11 3.95 -29.47
C LYS A 372 -10.87 3.86 -30.34
N GLY A 373 -10.77 4.70 -31.36
CA GLY A 373 -9.61 4.76 -32.24
C GLY A 373 -8.39 5.31 -31.50
N ALA A 374 -8.52 6.43 -30.79
CA ALA A 374 -7.45 6.97 -29.94
C ALA A 374 -6.89 5.95 -28.95
N ILE A 375 -7.76 5.21 -28.24
CA ILE A 375 -7.33 4.18 -27.27
C ILE A 375 -6.53 3.07 -27.96
N LYS A 376 -7.02 2.59 -29.10
CA LYS A 376 -6.29 1.62 -29.92
C LYS A 376 -4.94 2.18 -30.36
N ARG A 377 -4.90 3.43 -30.78
CA ARG A 377 -3.68 4.08 -31.26
C ARG A 377 -2.63 4.25 -30.15
N ILE A 378 -3.06 4.66 -28.95
CA ILE A 378 -2.22 4.73 -27.75
C ILE A 378 -1.62 3.35 -27.45
N ALA A 379 -2.43 2.29 -27.49
CA ALA A 379 -1.99 0.93 -27.23
C ALA A 379 -0.97 0.44 -28.29
N GLU A 380 -1.20 0.72 -29.57
CA GLU A 380 -0.27 0.40 -30.66
C GLU A 380 1.08 1.11 -30.49
N ILE A 381 1.06 2.41 -30.16
CA ILE A 381 2.27 3.19 -29.94
C ILE A 381 3.06 2.65 -28.74
N ALA A 382 2.39 2.41 -27.62
CA ALA A 382 3.04 1.86 -26.42
C ALA A 382 3.67 0.48 -26.71
N TRP A 383 2.98 -0.38 -27.47
CA TRP A 383 3.52 -1.67 -27.87
C TRP A 383 4.73 -1.53 -28.81
N HIS A 384 4.64 -0.67 -29.81
CA HIS A 384 5.73 -0.40 -30.75
C HIS A 384 6.99 0.14 -30.06
N VAL A 385 6.84 1.06 -29.11
CA VAL A 385 7.97 1.59 -28.32
C VAL A 385 8.61 0.49 -27.47
N ASN A 386 7.81 -0.41 -26.89
CA ASN A 386 8.33 -1.55 -26.13
C ASN A 386 9.15 -2.52 -27.00
N GLU A 387 8.77 -2.73 -28.27
CA GLU A 387 9.49 -3.61 -29.20
C GLU A 387 10.81 -2.99 -29.71
N ASN A 388 10.81 -1.68 -29.97
CA ASN A 388 12.00 -1.00 -30.53
C ASN A 388 12.99 -0.50 -29.46
N THR A 389 12.57 -0.45 -28.20
CA THR A 389 13.43 0.01 -27.08
C THR A 389 13.53 -1.06 -25.99
N GLU A 390 13.38 -0.68 -24.72
CA GLU A 390 13.31 -1.62 -23.61
C GLU A 390 11.85 -1.94 -23.29
N ASN A 391 11.48 -3.22 -23.33
CA ASN A 391 10.13 -3.64 -23.01
C ASN A 391 9.87 -3.53 -21.50
N ILE A 392 9.13 -2.49 -21.11
CA ILE A 392 8.70 -2.26 -19.72
C ILE A 392 7.24 -2.70 -19.47
N GLY A 393 6.63 -3.40 -20.44
CA GLY A 393 5.26 -3.90 -20.41
C GLY A 393 4.22 -2.79 -20.32
N ALA A 394 3.14 -3.01 -19.56
CA ALA A 394 2.05 -2.05 -19.41
C ALA A 394 2.48 -0.71 -18.78
N ARG A 395 3.65 -0.64 -18.13
CA ARG A 395 4.17 0.63 -17.58
C ARG A 395 4.36 1.70 -18.66
N ARG A 396 4.60 1.28 -19.91
CA ARG A 396 4.72 2.18 -21.06
C ARG A 396 3.46 3.01 -21.31
N LEU A 397 2.29 2.49 -20.95
CA LEU A 397 1.04 3.23 -21.11
C LEU A 397 1.02 4.52 -20.27
N HIS A 398 1.68 4.55 -19.11
CA HIS A 398 1.75 5.75 -18.28
C HIS A 398 2.52 6.87 -18.98
N THR A 399 3.74 6.58 -19.48
CA THR A 399 4.56 7.61 -20.13
C THR A 399 3.94 8.09 -21.43
N VAL A 400 3.33 7.19 -22.19
CA VAL A 400 2.62 7.54 -23.43
C VAL A 400 1.40 8.42 -23.16
N VAL A 401 0.55 8.09 -22.18
CA VAL A 401 -0.65 8.89 -21.86
C VAL A 401 -0.28 10.22 -21.22
N GLU A 402 0.70 10.26 -20.31
CA GLU A 402 1.19 11.50 -19.70
C GLU A 402 1.69 12.48 -20.78
N ARG A 403 2.51 11.98 -21.71
CA ARG A 403 3.03 12.80 -22.82
C ARG A 403 1.93 13.27 -23.77
N LEU A 404 0.92 12.44 -24.03
CA LEU A 404 -0.22 12.79 -24.87
C LEU A 404 -1.05 13.95 -24.27
N LEU A 405 -1.22 13.93 -22.95
CA LEU A 405 -2.09 14.87 -22.23
C LEU A 405 -1.34 16.07 -21.66
N GLU A 406 -0.01 16.16 -21.81
CA GLU A 406 0.82 17.23 -21.24
C GLU A 406 0.28 18.63 -21.56
N THR A 407 -0.02 18.91 -22.84
CA THR A 407 -0.55 20.21 -23.27
C THR A 407 -1.93 20.49 -22.69
N ILE A 408 -2.83 19.52 -22.75
CA ILE A 408 -4.19 19.66 -22.20
C ILE A 408 -4.14 19.89 -20.69
N SER A 409 -3.29 19.14 -19.98
CA SER A 409 -3.12 19.24 -18.53
C SER A 409 -2.57 20.62 -18.13
N PHE A 410 -1.66 21.19 -18.94
CA PHE A 410 -1.12 22.53 -18.71
C PHE A 410 -2.15 23.64 -18.97
N GLU A 411 -2.94 23.51 -20.03
CA GLU A 411 -3.91 24.53 -20.44
C GLU A 411 -5.26 24.38 -19.73
N ALA A 412 -5.54 23.25 -19.08
CA ALA A 412 -6.85 22.92 -18.48
C ALA A 412 -7.50 24.06 -17.64
N PRO A 413 -6.78 24.82 -16.79
CA PRO A 413 -7.38 25.91 -16.01
C PRO A 413 -8.00 27.03 -16.87
N ASP A 414 -7.49 27.23 -18.09
CA ASP A 414 -7.96 28.25 -19.03
C ASP A 414 -9.14 27.75 -19.89
N HIS A 415 -9.43 26.45 -19.88
CA HIS A 415 -10.42 25.77 -20.72
C HIS A 415 -11.65 25.27 -19.97
N GLY A 416 -11.91 25.77 -18.76
CA GLY A 416 -13.06 25.39 -17.94
C GLY A 416 -14.40 25.45 -18.69
N GLY A 417 -15.16 24.36 -18.64
CA GLY A 417 -16.45 24.21 -19.30
C GLY A 417 -16.39 23.66 -20.73
N GLN A 418 -15.20 23.37 -21.26
CA GLN A 418 -15.02 22.77 -22.58
C GLN A 418 -15.03 21.23 -22.54
N ALA A 419 -15.41 20.62 -23.65
CA ALA A 419 -15.28 19.18 -23.88
C ALA A 419 -14.18 18.95 -24.91
N ILE A 420 -13.14 18.22 -24.52
CA ILE A 420 -12.00 17.88 -25.36
C ILE A 420 -12.11 16.40 -25.73
N VAL A 421 -12.16 16.12 -27.03
CA VAL A 421 -12.23 14.76 -27.57
C VAL A 421 -10.85 14.38 -28.09
N ILE A 422 -10.30 13.28 -27.57
CA ILE A 422 -9.06 12.68 -28.03
C ILE A 422 -9.39 11.63 -29.09
N ASP A 423 -9.06 11.95 -30.35
CA ASP A 423 -9.19 11.08 -31.51
C ASP A 423 -7.83 10.57 -32.01
N ASP A 424 -7.86 9.69 -33.01
CA ASP A 424 -6.66 9.10 -33.61
C ASP A 424 -5.70 10.16 -34.17
N ASP A 425 -6.24 11.26 -34.71
CA ASP A 425 -5.46 12.34 -35.32
C ASP A 425 -4.71 13.11 -34.22
N TYR A 426 -5.38 13.46 -33.13
CA TYR A 426 -4.74 14.09 -31.97
C TYR A 426 -3.61 13.21 -31.41
N VAL A 427 -3.83 11.90 -31.29
CA VAL A 427 -2.80 10.95 -30.83
C VAL A 427 -1.61 10.93 -31.79
N ASN A 428 -1.86 10.92 -33.10
CA ASN A 428 -0.80 10.92 -34.10
C ASN A 428 0.02 12.22 -34.08
N ASP A 429 -0.63 13.37 -33.97
CA ASP A 429 0.02 14.68 -33.98
C ASP A 429 0.99 14.85 -32.81
N HIS A 430 0.66 14.29 -31.64
CA HIS A 430 1.47 14.45 -30.43
C HIS A 430 2.52 13.34 -30.24
N LEU A 431 2.30 12.13 -30.79
CA LEU A 431 3.14 10.96 -30.48
C LEU A 431 3.85 10.33 -31.67
N SER A 432 3.45 10.60 -32.92
CA SER A 432 4.00 9.87 -34.08
C SER A 432 5.50 10.08 -34.27
N GLU A 433 5.96 11.33 -34.18
CA GLU A 433 7.38 11.64 -34.33
C GLU A 433 8.24 11.00 -33.22
N LEU A 434 7.73 11.01 -31.99
CA LEU A 434 8.39 10.42 -30.83
C LEU A 434 8.52 8.90 -30.94
N SER A 435 7.46 8.22 -31.39
CA SER A 435 7.40 6.76 -31.51
C SER A 435 8.25 6.18 -32.64
N GLN A 436 8.57 6.98 -33.66
CA GLN A 436 9.39 6.57 -34.81
C GLN A 436 10.88 6.79 -34.57
N ASN A 437 11.25 7.69 -33.67
CA ASN A 437 12.65 7.99 -33.34
C ASN A 437 13.06 7.27 -32.05
N GLU A 438 13.89 6.23 -32.19
CA GLU A 438 14.35 5.39 -31.07
C GLU A 438 15.10 6.21 -30.00
N ASP A 439 15.91 7.19 -30.40
CA ASP A 439 16.67 8.01 -29.47
C ASP A 439 15.73 8.89 -28.65
N LEU A 440 14.80 9.60 -29.29
CA LEU A 440 13.79 10.41 -28.60
C LEU A 440 12.89 9.55 -27.70
N SER A 441 12.47 8.39 -28.20
CA SER A 441 11.70 7.42 -27.42
C SER A 441 12.42 7.04 -26.13
N ARG A 442 13.72 6.74 -26.15
CA ARG A 442 14.46 6.35 -24.93
C ARG A 442 14.56 7.45 -23.87
N TYR A 443 14.47 8.72 -24.27
CA TYR A 443 14.57 9.86 -23.34
C TYR A 443 13.22 10.38 -22.86
N ILE A 444 12.17 10.27 -23.69
CA ILE A 444 10.87 10.92 -23.44
C ILE A 444 9.79 9.90 -23.06
N LEU A 445 9.81 8.68 -23.62
CA LEU A 445 8.77 7.68 -23.45
C LEU A 445 9.28 6.47 -22.68
#